data_AF-X1LEG9-F1
#
_entry.id   AF-X1LEG9-F1
#
_cell.length_a   1.000
_cell.length_b   1.000
_cell.length_c   1.000
_cell.angle_alpha   90.00
_cell.angle_beta   90.00
_cell.angle_gamma   90.00
#
_symmetry.space_group_name_H-M   'P 1'
#
loop_
_entity.id
_entity.type
_entity.pdbx_description
1 polymer ?
#
loop_
_entity_poly.entity_id
_entity_poly.type
_entity_poly.pdbx_seq_one_letter_code
_entity_poly.pdbx_strand_id
1 'polypeptide(L)'
;MIVGAIICLVVFCTISPSVFAAEPHQDPEMAEPVFNGISLFRYYSNSLDFVLRKDIAEVEARLEKMPFANVPQNLQEITDDFAASIIGISHLVVDIDGDLGTLKALMGQYRFDEATVLADETYSKLSLADGELERMEEATKTTGREFKVPSAPVGSDLRKSYDEVLERIDRIREMLGLYRDMMANLLLVRTQTGEMLSPTELSLKIEPMVAFVGDSISFEG
;
A
#
# COMPACT_ATOMS: atom_id res chain seq x y z
N MET A 1 20.84 82.77 19.16
CA MET A 1 20.59 82.42 17.75
C MET A 1 21.64 81.40 17.37
N ILE A 2 21.37 80.11 17.56
CA ILE A 2 20.55 79.28 16.66
C ILE A 2 21.14 79.37 15.26
N VAL A 3 22.00 78.39 14.91
CA VAL A 3 22.24 77.75 13.60
C VAL A 3 23.64 77.14 13.71
N GLY A 4 23.77 75.90 14.19
CA GLY A 4 25.10 75.28 14.32
C GLY A 4 25.17 73.88 14.89
N ALA A 5 24.03 73.24 15.19
CA ALA A 5 24.01 71.90 15.80
C ALA A 5 22.90 70.99 15.24
N ILE A 6 22.35 71.27 14.05
CA ILE A 6 21.31 70.44 13.40
C ILE A 6 21.70 70.13 11.94
N ILE A 7 22.99 69.92 11.66
CA ILE A 7 23.46 69.49 10.31
C ILE A 7 24.27 68.18 10.37
N CYS A 8 24.47 67.59 11.55
CA CYS A 8 25.14 66.28 11.67
C CYS A 8 24.20 65.08 11.86
N LEU A 9 22.88 65.26 11.81
CA LEU A 9 21.91 64.18 12.13
C LEU A 9 20.91 63.90 11.01
N VAL A 10 21.30 64.12 9.74
CA VAL A 10 20.48 63.76 8.56
C VAL A 10 21.29 63.01 7.48
N VAL A 11 22.55 62.66 7.74
CA VAL A 11 23.42 61.97 6.76
C VAL A 11 23.62 60.47 7.05
N PHE A 12 22.78 59.88 7.92
CA PHE A 12 22.86 58.45 8.28
C PHE A 12 21.58 57.65 8.02
N CYS A 13 20.73 58.09 7.08
CA CYS A 13 19.45 57.43 6.77
C CYS A 13 19.25 57.09 5.28
N THR A 14 20.30 56.71 4.52
CA THR A 14 20.12 56.22 3.14
C THR A 14 21.04 55.07 2.74
N ILE A 15 21.37 54.17 3.67
CA ILE A 15 21.85 52.84 3.28
C ILE A 15 20.72 51.86 3.58
N SER A 16 19.70 51.89 2.71
CA SER A 16 18.85 50.73 2.57
C SER A 16 19.77 49.58 2.12
N PRO A 17 19.78 48.42 2.78
CA PRO A 17 20.37 47.24 2.15
C PRO A 17 19.62 47.10 0.83
N SER A 18 20.35 47.21 -0.28
CA SER A 18 19.84 46.77 -1.57
C SER A 18 19.42 45.32 -1.34
N VAL A 19 18.12 45.10 -1.22
CA VAL A 19 17.50 43.80 -1.41
C VAL A 19 17.95 43.41 -2.80
N PHE A 20 18.95 42.53 -2.88
CA PHE A 20 19.23 41.80 -4.11
C PHE A 20 17.89 41.16 -4.44
N ALA A 21 17.22 41.70 -5.46
CA ALA A 21 16.11 41.01 -6.06
C ALA A 21 16.62 39.60 -6.37
N ALA A 22 15.90 38.60 -5.87
CA ALA A 22 16.05 37.23 -6.31
C ALA A 22 16.14 37.23 -7.84
N GLU A 23 16.96 36.34 -8.40
CA GLU A 23 17.18 36.20 -9.84
C GLU A 23 15.87 36.41 -10.61
N PRO A 24 15.87 37.17 -11.73
CA PRO A 24 14.65 37.50 -12.46
C PRO A 24 13.85 36.22 -12.70
N HIS A 25 12.61 36.18 -12.19
CA HIS A 25 11.73 35.05 -12.43
C HIS A 25 11.66 34.83 -13.95
N GLN A 26 12.15 33.67 -14.43
CA GLN A 26 12.01 33.30 -15.82
C GLN A 26 10.53 33.32 -16.20
N ASP A 27 10.24 33.83 -17.39
CA ASP A 27 8.91 33.75 -17.98
C ASP A 27 8.46 32.27 -17.95
N PRO A 28 7.30 31.94 -17.34
CA PRO A 28 6.83 30.57 -17.27
C PRO A 28 6.66 29.91 -18.64
N GLU A 29 6.51 30.69 -19.72
CA GLU A 29 6.49 30.18 -21.11
C GLU A 29 7.90 29.82 -21.65
N MET A 30 8.96 30.26 -20.99
CA MET A 30 10.37 30.00 -21.35
C MET A 30 11.12 29.16 -20.30
N ALA A 31 10.46 28.79 -19.20
CA ALA A 31 11.04 27.92 -18.19
C ALA A 31 11.21 26.52 -18.77
N GLU A 32 12.45 26.03 -18.89
CA GLU A 32 12.69 24.64 -19.27
C GLU A 32 12.03 23.74 -18.21
N PRO A 33 11.13 22.83 -18.61
CA PRO A 33 10.52 21.93 -17.66
C PRO A 33 11.56 20.96 -17.10
N VAL A 34 12.00 21.20 -15.87
CA VAL A 34 12.98 20.34 -15.20
C VAL A 34 12.25 19.23 -14.48
N PHE A 35 12.31 18.03 -15.04
CA PHE A 35 11.90 16.83 -14.34
C PHE A 35 12.85 16.53 -13.16
N ASN A 36 12.28 16.15 -12.02
CA ASN A 36 13.02 15.96 -10.77
C ASN A 36 12.78 14.57 -10.19
N GLY A 37 13.82 13.72 -10.21
CA GLY A 37 13.77 12.36 -9.67
C GLY A 37 13.49 12.28 -8.17
N ILE A 38 13.92 13.26 -7.38
CA ILE A 38 13.60 13.34 -5.94
C ILE A 38 12.09 13.51 -5.76
N SER A 39 11.49 14.39 -6.54
CA SER A 39 10.03 14.62 -6.51
C SER A 39 9.27 13.36 -6.94
N LEU A 40 9.76 12.65 -7.96
CA LEU A 40 9.17 11.38 -8.40
C LEU A 40 9.16 10.34 -7.27
N PHE A 41 10.32 10.06 -6.67
CA PHE A 41 10.41 9.05 -5.60
C PHE A 41 9.59 9.45 -4.36
N ARG A 42 9.59 10.73 -3.97
CA ARG A 42 8.72 11.20 -2.88
C ARG A 42 7.25 11.00 -3.20
N TYR A 43 6.84 11.24 -4.44
CA TYR A 43 5.47 11.02 -4.86
C TYR A 43 5.08 9.55 -4.79
N TYR A 44 5.93 8.66 -5.29
CA TYR A 44 5.77 7.22 -5.19
C TYR A 44 5.65 6.74 -3.74
N SER A 45 6.58 7.13 -2.88
CA SER A 45 6.54 6.78 -1.45
C SER A 45 5.23 7.24 -0.80
N ASN A 46 4.81 8.48 -1.07
CA ASN A 46 3.57 9.02 -0.51
C ASN A 46 2.33 8.29 -1.06
N SER A 47 2.34 7.85 -2.32
CA SER A 47 1.25 7.05 -2.89
C SER A 47 1.15 5.67 -2.25
N LEU A 48 2.29 5.03 -1.96
CA LEU A 48 2.33 3.73 -1.26
C LEU A 48 1.80 3.82 0.18
N ASP A 49 1.91 4.97 0.85
CA ASP A 49 1.29 5.16 2.16
C ASP A 49 -0.25 5.02 2.11
N PHE A 50 -0.89 5.33 0.98
CA PHE A 50 -2.34 5.12 0.81
C PHE A 50 -2.69 3.66 0.56
N VAL A 51 -1.82 2.88 -0.09
CA VAL A 51 -1.96 1.41 -0.18
C VAL A 51 -1.96 0.80 1.21
N LEU A 52 -1.01 1.19 2.07
CA LEU A 52 -0.93 0.72 3.47
C LEU A 52 -2.17 1.10 4.28
N ARG A 53 -2.84 2.21 3.93
CA ARG A 53 -4.09 2.65 4.55
C ARG A 53 -5.34 2.07 3.89
N LYS A 54 -5.19 1.28 2.82
CA LYS A 54 -6.29 0.67 2.06
C LYS A 54 -7.21 1.71 1.40
N ASP A 55 -6.66 2.86 1.01
CA ASP A 55 -7.40 3.97 0.39
C ASP A 55 -7.22 3.96 -1.13
N ILE A 56 -8.00 3.11 -1.82
CA ILE A 56 -7.93 2.93 -3.28
C ILE A 56 -8.21 4.25 -4.01
N ALA A 57 -9.23 5.00 -3.57
CA ALA A 57 -9.67 6.20 -4.26
C ALA A 57 -8.56 7.27 -4.31
N GLU A 58 -7.82 7.45 -3.22
CA GLU A 58 -6.70 8.39 -3.18
C GLU A 58 -5.49 7.89 -3.98
N VAL A 59 -5.26 6.57 -4.04
CA VAL A 59 -4.23 5.97 -4.91
C VAL A 59 -4.54 6.26 -6.38
N GLU A 60 -5.75 5.96 -6.84
CA GLU A 60 -6.18 6.19 -8.23
C GLU A 60 -6.17 7.67 -8.59
N ALA A 61 -6.74 8.52 -7.73
CA ALA A 61 -6.77 9.96 -7.96
C ALA A 61 -5.37 10.57 -8.17
N ARG A 62 -4.36 10.00 -7.51
CA ARG A 62 -2.95 10.40 -7.66
C ARG A 62 -2.30 9.79 -8.90
N LEU A 63 -2.55 8.52 -9.21
CA LEU A 63 -1.74 7.80 -10.19
C LEU A 63 -2.33 7.78 -11.59
N GLU A 64 -3.66 7.92 -11.75
CA GLU A 64 -4.30 8.08 -13.06
C GLU A 64 -3.86 9.37 -13.77
N LYS A 65 -3.54 10.40 -12.98
CA LYS A 65 -3.08 11.70 -13.49
C LYS A 65 -1.82 12.10 -12.76
N MET A 66 -0.71 11.45 -13.13
CA MET A 66 0.59 11.84 -12.58
C MET A 66 0.87 13.33 -12.83
N PRO A 67 1.26 14.10 -11.79
CA PRO A 67 1.44 15.54 -11.90
C PRO A 67 2.77 15.95 -12.55
N PHE A 68 3.60 14.98 -12.95
CA PHE A 68 4.91 15.26 -13.52
C PHE A 68 4.79 15.62 -14.99
N ALA A 69 4.67 16.92 -15.26
CA ALA A 69 4.90 17.44 -16.59
C ALA A 69 6.34 17.10 -17.00
N ASN A 70 6.50 16.44 -18.15
CA ASN A 70 7.79 16.17 -18.82
C ASN A 70 8.64 15.04 -18.23
N VAL A 71 8.01 13.92 -17.85
CA VAL A 71 8.74 12.65 -17.63
C VAL A 71 9.60 12.34 -18.87
N PRO A 72 10.91 12.13 -18.73
CA PRO A 72 11.79 11.76 -19.84
C PRO A 72 11.26 10.53 -20.57
N GLN A 73 11.36 10.50 -21.89
CA GLN A 73 10.79 9.42 -22.70
C GLN A 73 11.33 8.03 -22.33
N ASN A 74 12.60 7.95 -21.94
CA ASN A 74 13.24 6.71 -21.45
C ASN A 74 12.69 6.22 -20.09
N LEU A 75 11.97 7.07 -19.36
CA LEU A 75 11.37 6.75 -18.07
C LEU A 75 9.85 6.61 -18.13
N GLN A 76 9.23 6.92 -19.27
CA GLN A 76 7.77 6.94 -19.40
C GLN A 76 7.17 5.56 -19.11
N GLU A 77 7.63 4.52 -19.81
CA GLU A 77 7.16 3.14 -19.62
C GLU A 77 7.37 2.66 -18.18
N ILE A 78 8.56 2.89 -17.61
CA ILE A 78 8.86 2.51 -16.22
C ILE A 78 7.96 3.23 -15.22
N THR A 79 7.64 4.49 -15.48
CA THR A 79 6.78 5.32 -14.63
C THR A 79 5.33 4.84 -14.70
N ASP A 80 4.86 4.51 -15.91
CA ASP A 80 3.50 4.01 -16.16
C ASP A 80 3.32 2.61 -15.54
N ASP A 81 4.30 1.73 -15.71
CA ASP A 81 4.31 0.39 -15.10
C ASP A 81 4.28 0.48 -13.57
N PHE A 82 5.08 1.38 -12.98
CA PHE A 82 5.07 1.59 -11.54
C PHE A 82 3.71 2.11 -11.04
N ALA A 83 3.08 3.05 -11.76
CA ALA A 83 1.74 3.53 -11.44
C ALA A 83 0.70 2.41 -11.50
N ALA A 84 0.70 1.65 -12.59
CA ALA A 84 -0.22 0.55 -12.82
C ALA A 84 -0.08 -0.50 -11.72
N SER A 85 1.14 -0.83 -11.31
CA SER A 85 1.38 -1.78 -10.21
C SER A 85 0.94 -1.24 -8.85
N ILE A 86 1.11 0.05 -8.54
CA ILE A 86 0.56 0.62 -7.29
C ILE A 86 -0.98 0.56 -7.30
N ILE A 87 -1.62 0.87 -8.43
CA ILE A 87 -3.08 0.77 -8.53
C ILE A 87 -3.50 -0.69 -8.34
N GLY A 88 -2.87 -1.62 -9.05
CA GLY A 88 -3.14 -3.05 -8.94
C GLY A 88 -3.01 -3.59 -7.51
N ILE A 89 -1.91 -3.28 -6.83
CA ILE A 89 -1.71 -3.71 -5.44
C ILE A 89 -2.74 -3.09 -4.49
N SER A 90 -3.19 -1.85 -4.74
CA SER A 90 -4.17 -1.19 -3.87
C SER A 90 -5.52 -1.92 -3.86
N HIS A 91 -5.98 -2.38 -5.03
CA HIS A 91 -7.19 -3.20 -5.15
C HIS A 91 -7.00 -4.56 -4.47
N LEU A 92 -5.89 -5.24 -4.78
CA LEU A 92 -5.61 -6.58 -4.23
C LEU A 92 -5.56 -6.59 -2.70
N VAL A 93 -4.94 -5.58 -2.07
CA VAL A 93 -4.85 -5.48 -0.62
C VAL A 93 -6.23 -5.37 0.04
N VAL A 94 -7.15 -4.60 -0.55
CA VAL A 94 -8.51 -4.45 -0.03
C VAL A 94 -9.31 -5.73 -0.21
N ASP A 95 -9.22 -6.33 -1.39
CA ASP A 95 -9.90 -7.59 -1.69
C ASP A 95 -9.46 -8.71 -0.74
N ILE A 96 -8.15 -8.88 -0.54
CA ILE A 96 -7.59 -9.90 0.37
C ILE A 96 -8.06 -9.67 1.81
N ASP A 97 -8.08 -8.42 2.29
CA ASP A 97 -8.56 -8.10 3.62
C ASP A 97 -10.06 -8.41 3.80
N GLY A 98 -10.87 -8.11 2.79
CA GLY A 98 -12.28 -8.46 2.75
C GLY A 98 -12.52 -9.97 2.73
N ASP A 99 -11.76 -10.70 1.91
CA ASP A 99 -11.81 -12.15 1.82
C ASP A 99 -11.44 -12.80 3.16
N LEU A 100 -10.42 -12.30 3.86
CA LEU A 100 -10.04 -12.75 5.20
C LEU A 100 -11.17 -12.59 6.22
N GLY A 101 -11.87 -11.45 6.19
CA GLY A 101 -13.04 -11.21 7.03
C GLY A 101 -14.16 -12.22 6.76
N THR A 102 -14.41 -12.50 5.47
CA THR A 102 -15.41 -13.47 5.02
C THR A 102 -15.03 -14.90 5.38
N LEU A 103 -13.76 -15.26 5.19
CA LEU A 103 -13.20 -16.57 5.53
C LEU A 103 -13.40 -16.86 7.02
N LYS A 104 -13.09 -15.90 7.88
CA LYS A 104 -13.33 -16.00 9.32
C LYS A 104 -14.80 -16.27 9.64
N ALA A 105 -15.73 -15.58 8.97
CA ALA A 105 -17.16 -15.79 9.17
C ALA A 105 -17.61 -17.19 8.72
N LEU A 106 -17.17 -17.65 7.55
CA LEU A 106 -17.48 -18.99 7.03
C LEU A 106 -16.95 -20.09 7.95
N MET A 107 -15.72 -19.94 8.44
CA MET A 107 -15.11 -20.86 9.40
C MET A 107 -15.91 -20.92 10.70
N GLY A 108 -16.36 -19.78 11.23
CA GLY A 108 -17.23 -19.72 12.41
C GLY A 108 -18.63 -20.31 12.20
N GLN A 109 -19.10 -20.38 10.95
CA GLN A 109 -20.37 -20.99 10.55
C GLN A 109 -20.23 -22.47 10.13
N TYR A 110 -19.04 -23.06 10.26
CA TYR A 110 -18.74 -24.44 9.82
C TYR A 110 -18.99 -24.68 8.31
N ARG A 111 -18.97 -23.62 7.49
CA ARG A 111 -19.15 -23.69 6.03
C ARG A 111 -17.81 -23.95 5.34
N PHE A 112 -17.21 -25.10 5.64
CA PHE A 112 -15.81 -25.39 5.31
C PHE A 112 -15.52 -25.52 3.81
N ASP A 113 -16.46 -26.01 3.01
CA ASP A 113 -16.26 -26.15 1.57
C ASP A 113 -16.17 -24.76 0.90
N GLU A 114 -17.07 -23.85 1.26
CA GLU A 114 -17.04 -22.47 0.79
C GLU A 114 -15.82 -21.71 1.29
N ALA A 115 -15.43 -21.94 2.55
CA ALA A 115 -14.20 -21.38 3.10
C ALA A 115 -12.95 -21.87 2.33
N THR A 116 -12.94 -23.13 1.88
CA THR A 116 -11.83 -23.69 1.12
C THR A 116 -11.72 -23.01 -0.25
N VAL A 117 -12.84 -22.87 -0.97
CA VAL A 117 -12.86 -22.17 -2.28
C VAL A 117 -12.38 -20.73 -2.15
N LEU A 118 -12.91 -19.99 -1.17
CA LEU A 118 -12.49 -18.61 -0.94
C LEU A 118 -11.01 -18.50 -0.55
N ALA A 119 -10.49 -19.44 0.23
CA ALA A 119 -9.08 -19.46 0.58
C ALA A 119 -8.18 -19.66 -0.66
N ASP A 120 -8.54 -20.56 -1.58
CA ASP A 120 -7.79 -20.78 -2.82
C ASP A 120 -7.79 -19.53 -3.72
N GLU A 121 -8.93 -18.84 -3.81
CA GLU A 121 -9.04 -17.55 -4.51
C GLU A 121 -8.16 -16.49 -3.84
N THR A 122 -8.18 -16.41 -2.50
CA THR A 122 -7.38 -15.44 -1.74
C THR A 122 -5.88 -15.70 -1.90
N TYR A 123 -5.45 -16.96 -1.92
CA TYR A 123 -4.05 -17.33 -2.21
C TYR A 123 -3.63 -16.89 -3.61
N SER A 124 -4.51 -17.03 -4.59
CA SER A 124 -4.26 -16.58 -5.96
C SER A 124 -4.07 -15.05 -6.00
N LYS A 125 -4.92 -14.29 -5.29
CA LYS A 125 -4.77 -12.83 -5.15
C LYS A 125 -3.46 -12.43 -4.45
N LEU A 126 -3.06 -13.15 -3.40
CA LEU A 126 -1.78 -12.94 -2.71
C LEU A 126 -0.58 -13.16 -3.65
N SER A 127 -0.64 -14.17 -4.52
CA SER A 127 0.40 -14.40 -5.53
C SER A 127 0.46 -13.29 -6.58
N LEU A 128 -0.69 -12.76 -7.01
CA LEU A 128 -0.74 -11.60 -7.90
C LEU A 128 -0.15 -10.36 -7.22
N ALA A 129 -0.44 -10.17 -5.94
CA ALA A 129 0.06 -9.06 -5.13
C ALA A 129 1.59 -9.10 -5.01
N ASP A 130 2.20 -10.29 -4.83
CA ASP A 130 3.66 -10.43 -4.88
C ASP A 130 4.23 -9.99 -6.24
N GLY A 131 3.59 -10.39 -7.34
CA GLY A 131 4.00 -10.00 -8.69
C GLY A 131 3.88 -8.49 -8.96
N GLU A 132 2.92 -7.79 -8.34
CA GLU A 132 2.89 -6.32 -8.38
C GLU A 132 4.02 -5.70 -7.56
N LEU A 133 4.35 -6.25 -6.38
CA LEU A 133 5.47 -5.77 -5.56
C LEU A 133 6.82 -5.92 -6.26
N GLU A 134 7.05 -7.06 -6.92
CA GLU A 134 8.26 -7.31 -7.70
C GLU A 134 8.42 -6.32 -8.85
N ARG A 135 7.32 -6.02 -9.57
CA ARG A 135 7.31 -5.02 -10.65
C ARG A 135 7.61 -3.62 -10.13
N MET A 136 6.99 -3.20 -9.03
CA MET A 136 7.28 -1.91 -8.40
C MET A 136 8.74 -1.80 -7.96
N GLU A 137 9.29 -2.86 -7.38
CA GLU A 137 10.68 -2.89 -6.93
C GLU A 137 11.66 -2.79 -8.12
N GLU A 138 11.42 -3.53 -9.19
CA GLU A 138 12.28 -3.47 -10.38
C GLU A 138 12.17 -2.12 -11.10
N ALA A 139 10.97 -1.57 -11.23
CA ALA A 139 10.76 -0.23 -11.78
C ALA A 139 11.51 0.82 -10.95
N THR A 140 11.38 0.78 -9.61
CA THR A 140 12.11 1.68 -8.69
C THR A 140 13.62 1.55 -8.88
N LYS A 141 14.15 0.32 -8.92
CA LYS A 141 15.58 0.05 -9.15
C LYS A 141 16.05 0.56 -10.50
N THR A 142 15.25 0.38 -11.56
CA THR A 142 15.56 0.87 -12.91
C THR A 142 15.63 2.39 -12.94
N THR A 143 14.60 3.07 -12.43
CA THR A 143 14.61 4.54 -12.30
C THR A 143 15.79 5.02 -11.45
N GLY A 144 16.13 4.30 -10.37
CA GLY A 144 17.29 4.60 -9.53
C GLY A 144 18.62 4.51 -10.27
N ARG A 145 18.78 3.56 -11.19
CA ARG A 145 19.95 3.46 -12.07
C ARG A 145 20.04 4.64 -13.03
N GLU A 146 18.92 5.02 -13.65
CA GLU A 146 18.84 6.17 -14.57
C GLU A 146 19.19 7.50 -13.88
N PHE A 147 18.76 7.69 -12.63
CA PHE A 147 19.15 8.85 -11.82
C PHE A 147 20.50 8.72 -11.11
N LYS A 148 21.24 7.64 -11.35
CA LYS A 148 22.55 7.37 -10.74
C LYS A 148 22.52 7.40 -9.21
N VAL A 149 21.41 6.97 -8.60
CA VAL A 149 21.25 6.85 -7.13
C VAL A 149 22.42 6.08 -6.48
N PRO A 150 22.93 4.97 -7.04
CA PRO A 150 24.06 4.24 -6.44
C PRO A 150 25.34 5.08 -6.31
N SER A 151 25.53 6.05 -7.22
CA SER A 151 26.67 6.96 -7.23
C SER A 151 26.42 8.25 -6.44
N ALA A 152 25.19 8.46 -5.96
CA ALA A 152 24.84 9.64 -5.17
C ALA A 152 25.46 9.57 -3.77
N PRO A 153 25.86 10.72 -3.18
CA PRO A 153 26.40 10.75 -1.82
C PRO A 153 25.47 10.08 -0.81
N VAL A 154 26.06 9.35 0.15
CA VAL A 154 25.31 8.75 1.25
C VAL A 154 24.60 9.86 2.03
N GLY A 155 23.31 9.69 2.29
CA GLY A 155 22.48 10.69 2.98
C GLY A 155 21.98 11.84 2.12
N SER A 156 22.26 11.86 0.82
CA SER A 156 21.64 12.80 -0.12
C SER A 156 20.12 12.59 -0.19
N ASP A 157 19.39 13.67 -0.47
CA ASP A 157 17.92 13.63 -0.56
C ASP A 157 17.42 12.65 -1.63
N LEU A 158 18.14 12.56 -2.75
CA LEU A 158 17.84 11.60 -3.82
C LEU A 158 17.91 10.15 -3.32
N ARG A 159 18.97 9.81 -2.58
CA ARG A 159 19.15 8.46 -2.03
C ARG A 159 18.11 8.15 -0.96
N LYS A 160 17.83 9.12 -0.07
CA LYS A 160 16.77 9.00 0.94
C LYS A 160 15.40 8.75 0.30
N SER A 161 14.99 9.54 -0.68
CA SER A 161 13.69 9.36 -1.32
C SER A 161 13.57 8.02 -2.05
N TYR A 162 14.67 7.55 -2.66
CA TYR A 162 14.72 6.23 -3.28
C TYR A 162 14.57 5.11 -2.25
N ASP A 163 15.35 5.18 -1.15
CA ASP A 163 15.31 4.19 -0.07
C ASP A 163 13.93 4.17 0.61
N GLU A 164 13.27 5.32 0.75
CA GLU A 164 11.90 5.44 1.28
C GLU A 164 10.89 4.65 0.44
N VAL A 165 10.96 4.72 -0.90
CA VAL A 165 10.07 3.93 -1.78
C VAL A 165 10.25 2.44 -1.54
N LEU A 166 11.50 1.95 -1.52
CA LEU A 166 11.80 0.55 -1.27
C LEU A 166 11.31 0.10 0.11
N GLU A 167 11.49 0.94 1.14
CA GLU A 167 10.98 0.65 2.49
C GLU A 167 9.45 0.51 2.49
N ARG A 168 8.71 1.32 1.72
CA ARG A 168 7.23 1.20 1.66
C ARG A 168 6.82 -0.07 0.92
N ILE A 169 7.53 -0.45 -0.14
CA ILE A 169 7.31 -1.73 -0.82
C ILE A 169 7.52 -2.90 0.16
N ASP A 170 8.60 -2.86 0.95
CA ASP A 170 8.86 -3.88 1.96
C ASP A 170 7.77 -3.94 3.04
N ARG A 171 7.27 -2.79 3.51
CA ARG A 171 6.15 -2.75 4.47
C ARG A 171 4.86 -3.37 3.90
N ILE A 172 4.57 -3.15 2.62
CA ILE A 172 3.42 -3.79 1.97
C ILE A 172 3.65 -5.30 1.88
N ARG A 173 4.87 -5.74 1.55
CA ARG A 173 5.25 -7.16 1.54
C ARG A 173 5.06 -7.81 2.92
N GLU A 174 5.48 -7.13 3.99
CA GLU A 174 5.26 -7.58 5.37
C GLU A 174 3.76 -7.70 5.69
N MET A 175 2.95 -6.72 5.31
CA MET A 175 1.50 -6.76 5.48
C MET A 175 0.87 -7.97 4.76
N LEU A 176 1.26 -8.26 3.52
CA LEU A 176 0.79 -9.46 2.81
C LEU A 176 1.27 -10.76 3.47
N GLY A 177 2.48 -10.75 4.04
CA GLY A 177 2.98 -11.85 4.88
C GLY A 177 2.07 -12.12 6.07
N LEU A 178 1.65 -11.09 6.78
CA LEU A 178 0.69 -11.22 7.89
C LEU A 178 -0.66 -11.79 7.42
N TYR A 179 -1.14 -11.44 6.24
CA TYR A 179 -2.35 -12.02 5.67
C TYR A 179 -2.22 -13.52 5.39
N ARG A 180 -1.07 -13.97 4.86
CA ARG A 180 -0.77 -15.41 4.69
C ARG A 180 -0.80 -16.14 6.02
N ASP A 181 -0.17 -15.58 7.04
CA ASP A 181 -0.13 -16.18 8.38
C ASP A 181 -1.54 -16.27 8.99
N MET A 182 -2.36 -15.24 8.82
CA MET A 182 -3.76 -15.25 9.26
C MET A 182 -4.58 -16.33 8.53
N MET A 183 -4.44 -16.46 7.21
CA MET A 183 -5.09 -17.53 6.46
C MET A 183 -4.67 -18.92 6.94
N ALA A 184 -3.36 -19.16 7.08
CA ALA A 184 -2.83 -20.43 7.53
C ALA A 184 -3.40 -20.80 8.91
N ASN A 185 -3.44 -19.84 9.84
CA ASN A 185 -4.01 -20.04 11.17
C ASN A 185 -5.51 -20.37 11.13
N LEU A 186 -6.30 -19.67 10.30
CA LEU A 186 -7.73 -19.95 10.15
C LEU A 186 -7.96 -21.37 9.62
N LEU A 187 -7.16 -21.83 8.67
CA LEU A 187 -7.28 -23.16 8.08
C LEU A 187 -6.76 -24.28 9.01
N LEU A 188 -5.79 -24.01 9.89
CA LEU A 188 -5.34 -24.97 10.90
C LEU A 188 -6.42 -25.28 11.96
N VAL A 189 -7.32 -24.33 12.25
CA VAL A 189 -8.47 -24.61 13.13
C VAL A 189 -9.38 -25.69 12.53
N ARG A 190 -9.47 -25.79 11.19
CA ARG A 190 -10.22 -26.86 10.52
C ARG A 190 -9.67 -28.24 10.84
N THR A 191 -8.36 -28.46 10.75
CA THR A 191 -7.76 -29.79 10.95
C THR A 191 -7.97 -30.28 12.38
N GLN A 192 -7.84 -29.38 13.37
CA GLN A 192 -8.07 -29.72 14.77
C GLN A 192 -9.55 -29.98 15.08
N THR A 193 -10.47 -29.20 14.51
CA THR A 193 -11.90 -29.36 14.78
C THR A 193 -12.51 -30.54 14.00
N GLY A 194 -11.98 -30.85 12.82
CA GLY A 194 -12.39 -31.99 12.00
C GLY A 194 -11.98 -33.35 12.58
N GLU A 195 -10.84 -33.44 13.27
CA GLU A 195 -10.45 -34.66 13.99
C GLU A 195 -11.31 -34.89 15.24
N MET A 196 -11.77 -33.82 15.89
CA MET A 196 -12.55 -33.89 17.11
C MET A 196 -14.05 -34.16 16.87
N LEU A 197 -14.53 -33.90 15.65
CA LEU A 197 -15.89 -34.16 15.20
C LEU A 197 -15.93 -35.35 14.26
N SER A 198 -15.43 -36.52 14.70
CA SER A 198 -15.95 -37.76 14.12
C SER A 198 -17.45 -37.77 14.46
N PRO A 199 -18.37 -37.81 13.48
CA PRO A 199 -19.78 -37.88 13.80
C PRO A 199 -19.98 -39.10 14.68
N THR A 200 -20.39 -38.90 15.93
CA THR A 200 -21.00 -40.00 16.66
C THR A 200 -22.29 -40.24 15.89
N GLU A 201 -22.28 -41.21 14.98
CA GLU A 201 -23.50 -41.70 14.35
C GLU A 201 -24.39 -42.23 15.47
N LEU A 202 -25.20 -41.35 16.06
CA LEU A 202 -26.36 -41.73 16.85
C LEU A 202 -27.34 -42.33 15.86
N SER A 203 -27.11 -43.60 15.50
CA SER A 203 -28.05 -44.38 14.73
C SER A 203 -29.24 -44.65 15.64
N LEU A 204 -30.27 -43.82 15.54
CA LEU A 204 -31.53 -44.04 16.22
C LEU A 204 -32.25 -45.18 15.49
N LYS A 205 -31.96 -46.42 15.88
CA LYS A 205 -32.73 -47.59 15.42
C LYS A 205 -34.07 -47.63 16.15
N ILE A 206 -35.04 -46.90 15.63
CA ILE A 206 -36.43 -47.10 16.04
C ILE A 206 -36.98 -48.26 15.21
N GLU A 207 -37.31 -49.38 15.85
CA GLU A 207 -38.13 -50.42 15.25
C GLU A 207 -39.57 -49.90 15.13
N PRO A 208 -40.11 -49.68 13.90
CA PRO A 208 -41.39 -49.01 13.71
C PRO A 208 -42.59 -49.75 14.31
N MET A 209 -42.42 -51.02 14.71
CA MET A 209 -43.49 -51.81 15.31
C MET A 209 -43.68 -51.57 16.82
N VAL A 210 -42.82 -50.78 17.47
CA VAL A 210 -42.80 -50.64 18.94
C VAL A 210 -43.07 -49.21 19.43
N ALA A 211 -42.95 -48.18 18.59
CA ALA A 211 -43.12 -46.80 19.01
C ALA A 211 -44.51 -46.23 18.63
N PHE A 212 -45.42 -46.17 19.61
CA PHE A 212 -46.67 -45.40 19.50
C PHE A 212 -46.50 -44.00 20.08
N VAL A 213 -47.38 -43.07 19.66
CA VAL A 213 -47.39 -41.68 20.13
C VAL A 213 -47.68 -41.66 21.64
N GLY A 214 -46.65 -41.35 22.44
CA GLY A 214 -46.75 -41.23 23.91
C GLY A 214 -45.64 -41.95 24.69
N ASP A 215 -44.84 -42.79 24.05
CA ASP A 215 -43.77 -43.52 24.75
C ASP A 215 -42.49 -42.68 24.95
N SER A 216 -41.83 -42.90 26.09
CA SER A 216 -40.58 -42.24 26.46
C SER A 216 -39.40 -43.09 26.02
N ILE A 217 -38.55 -42.52 25.16
CA ILE A 217 -37.33 -43.14 24.68
C ILE A 217 -36.22 -42.78 25.67
N SER A 218 -35.64 -43.76 26.34
CA SER A 218 -34.43 -43.59 27.15
C SER A 218 -33.18 -43.77 26.29
N PHE A 219 -32.25 -42.84 26.41
CA PHE A 219 -30.93 -42.93 25.80
C PHE A 219 -29.92 -43.46 26.83
N GLU A 220 -29.11 -44.44 26.43
CA GLU A 220 -27.84 -44.72 27.08
C GLU A 220 -26.72 -44.35 26.12
N GLY A 221 -25.77 -43.56 26.61
CA GLY A 221 -24.51 -43.22 25.96
C GLY A 221 -23.36 -43.75 26.80
#